data_AF-A0A2W4RDJ0-F1
#
_entry.id   AF-A0A2W4RDJ0-F1
#
_cell.length_a   1.000
_cell.length_b   1.000
_cell.length_c   1.000
_cell.angle_alpha   90.00
_cell.angle_beta   90.00
_cell.angle_gamma   90.00
#
_symmetry.space_group_name_H-M   'P 1'
#
loop_
_entity.id
_entity.type
_entity.pdbx_description
1 polymer ?
#
loop_
_entity_poly.entity_id
_entity_poly.type
_entity_poly.pdbx_seq_one_letter_code
_entity_poly.pdbx_strand_id
1 'polypeptide(L)'
;MNNQALPRTIPVDAEHSGLRVAVVIVFLLAALAGYIALNVIISSEGINLIAILGSFLIAYGITALVERILKKRWPSGREVQIDENGVRMVRKGAVQQEIRANAPAATLMWHFQTKRRSRVPKGWHVLACALEQDERYLSVYTFMSPNQFKDFEHAARFTRLQARSKTNDRKGGGRDDLLLAGEQRRLLQAENERWQTGAEMTIDDFQAYLDALALVFPQRMREW
;
A
#
# COMPACT_ATOMS: atom_id res chain seq x y z
N MET A 1 -1.47 -0.32 -26.63
CA MET A 1 -1.04 -1.10 -25.45
C MET A 1 0.48 -1.20 -25.53
N ASN A 2 1.20 -0.49 -24.67
CA ASN A 2 2.66 -0.54 -24.65
C ASN A 2 3.09 -1.92 -24.15
N ASN A 3 3.68 -2.74 -25.02
CA ASN A 3 4.48 -3.90 -24.63
C ASN A 3 5.61 -3.41 -23.72
N GLN A 4 5.40 -3.37 -22.41
CA GLN A 4 6.48 -3.09 -21.48
C GLN A 4 7.29 -4.37 -21.30
N ALA A 5 8.51 -4.34 -21.83
CA ALA A 5 9.46 -5.44 -21.74
C ALA A 5 9.90 -5.67 -20.28
N LEU A 6 10.01 -6.94 -19.90
CA LEU A 6 10.76 -7.34 -18.69
C LEU A 6 12.25 -7.06 -18.92
N PRO A 7 13.05 -6.75 -17.88
CA PRO A 7 12.71 -6.67 -16.46
C PRO A 7 12.07 -5.32 -16.07
N ARG A 8 11.22 -5.34 -15.04
CA ARG A 8 10.53 -4.15 -14.51
C ARG A 8 10.83 -3.96 -13.03
N THR A 9 11.17 -2.73 -12.65
CA THR A 9 11.37 -2.33 -11.25
C THR A 9 10.33 -1.30 -10.87
N ILE A 10 9.58 -1.57 -9.80
CA ILE A 10 8.50 -0.73 -9.31
C ILE A 10 8.84 -0.26 -7.89
N PRO A 11 9.00 1.05 -7.64
CA PRO A 11 9.22 1.56 -6.30
C PRO A 11 7.95 1.37 -5.45
N VAL A 12 8.13 0.98 -4.19
CA VAL A 12 7.00 0.74 -3.27
C VAL A 12 7.17 1.52 -1.97
N ASP A 13 6.08 1.65 -1.23
CA ASP A 13 6.03 2.34 0.06
C ASP A 13 6.47 3.81 0.01
N ALA A 14 5.88 4.59 -0.90
CA ALA A 14 6.15 6.03 -1.01
C ALA A 14 6.02 6.79 0.34
N GLU A 15 5.21 6.28 1.26
CA GLU A 15 5.00 6.84 2.61
C GLU A 15 5.69 6.05 3.73
N HIS A 16 7.01 5.84 3.60
CA HIS A 16 7.82 5.14 4.61
C HIS A 16 7.99 5.94 5.92
N SER A 17 8.44 5.26 6.98
CA SER A 17 8.58 5.84 8.33
C SER A 17 9.53 7.05 8.38
N GLY A 18 10.65 6.99 7.66
CA GLY A 18 11.61 8.10 7.57
C GLY A 18 10.99 9.40 7.05
N LEU A 19 10.16 9.33 6.01
CA LEU A 19 9.43 10.49 5.50
C LEU A 19 8.55 11.11 6.58
N ARG A 20 7.81 10.29 7.32
CA ARG A 20 6.89 10.75 8.37
C ARG A 20 7.63 11.46 9.50
N VAL A 21 8.76 10.89 9.95
CA VAL A 21 9.60 11.51 10.98
C VAL A 21 10.15 12.85 10.49
N ALA A 22 10.62 12.93 9.25
CA ALA A 22 11.11 14.16 8.67
C ALA A 22 10.02 15.25 8.59
N VAL A 23 8.82 14.88 8.16
CA VAL A 23 7.65 15.78 8.10
C VAL A 23 7.30 16.34 9.48
N VAL A 24 7.32 15.51 10.54
CA VAL A 24 7.09 15.97 11.92
C VAL A 24 8.18 16.91 12.41
N ILE A 25 9.45 16.61 12.14
CA ILE A 25 10.58 17.48 12.50
C ILE A 25 10.45 18.84 11.80
N VAL A 26 10.18 18.84 10.49
CA VAL A 26 9.98 20.06 9.69
C VAL A 26 8.82 20.89 10.26
N PHE A 27 7.72 20.25 10.63
CA PHE A 27 6.59 20.95 11.25
C PHE A 27 6.98 21.65 12.55
N LEU A 28 7.69 20.98 13.46
CA LEU A 28 8.12 21.56 14.74
C LEU A 28 9.09 22.74 14.53
N LEU A 29 10.06 22.58 13.62
CA LEU A 29 11.01 23.64 13.29
C LEU A 29 10.33 24.84 12.63
N ALA A 30 9.40 24.59 11.71
CA ALA A 30 8.63 25.63 11.03
C ALA A 30 7.69 26.38 11.99
N ALA A 31 7.07 25.68 12.95
CA ALA A 31 6.22 26.30 13.97
C ALA A 31 7.04 27.17 14.93
N LEU A 32 8.22 26.71 15.36
CA LEU A 32 9.10 27.51 16.21
C LEU A 32 9.62 28.75 15.46
N ALA A 33 10.13 28.59 14.24
CA ALA A 33 10.62 29.70 13.42
C ALA A 33 9.50 30.70 13.10
N GLY A 34 8.31 30.20 12.74
CA GLY A 34 7.13 31.01 12.49
C GLY A 34 6.69 31.81 13.72
N TYR A 35 6.75 31.20 14.92
CA TYR A 35 6.43 31.89 16.16
C TYR A 35 7.42 33.03 16.45
N ILE A 36 8.73 32.76 16.34
CA ILE A 36 9.76 33.78 16.54
C ILE A 36 9.57 34.94 15.56
N ALA A 37 9.36 34.65 14.27
CA ALA A 37 9.15 35.67 13.25
C ALA A 37 7.89 36.51 13.52
N LEU A 38 6.76 35.87 13.84
CA LEU A 38 5.51 36.57 14.11
C LEU A 38 5.56 37.38 15.40
N ASN A 39 6.28 36.91 16.42
CA ASN A 39 6.43 37.62 17.69
C ASN A 39 7.28 38.90 17.54
N VAL A 40 8.21 38.93 16.58
CA VAL A 40 8.95 40.15 16.24
C VAL A 40 8.07 41.18 15.53
N ILE A 41 7.14 40.72 14.69
CA ILE A 41 6.27 41.60 13.89
C ILE A 41 5.09 42.12 14.72
N ILE A 42 4.53 41.27 15.58
CA ILE A 42 3.34 41.56 16.39
C ILE A 42 3.80 41.73 17.83
N SER A 43 4.04 42.97 18.25
CA SER A 43 4.37 43.25 19.65
C SER A 43 3.13 43.07 20.53
N SER A 44 3.25 42.28 21.58
CA SER A 44 2.19 41.97 22.54
C SER A 44 2.80 41.95 23.93
N GLU A 45 2.15 42.62 24.89
CA GLU A 45 2.50 42.49 26.32
C GLU A 45 1.99 41.14 26.84
N GLY A 46 2.84 40.11 26.76
CA GLY A 46 2.55 38.76 27.24
C GLY A 46 2.57 37.68 26.15
N ILE A 47 1.86 36.57 26.39
CA ILE A 47 1.82 35.45 25.45
C ILE A 47 1.04 35.87 24.20
N ASN A 48 1.75 35.97 23.07
CA ASN A 48 1.15 36.35 21.80
C ASN A 48 0.39 35.17 21.17
N LEU A 49 -0.88 35.01 21.53
CA LEU A 49 -1.76 33.95 21.02
C LEU A 49 -1.90 33.99 19.49
N ILE A 50 -1.89 35.19 18.90
CA ILE A 50 -1.98 35.36 17.44
C ILE A 50 -0.72 34.80 16.78
N ALA A 51 0.47 35.05 17.33
CA ALA A 51 1.71 34.48 16.83
C ALA A 51 1.74 32.96 16.94
N ILE A 52 1.18 32.38 18.02
CA ILE A 52 1.07 30.92 18.18
C ILE A 52 0.17 30.32 17.10
N LEU A 53 -1.05 30.83 16.94
CA LEU A 53 -1.98 30.32 15.93
C LEU A 53 -1.44 30.50 14.51
N GLY A 54 -0.86 31.67 14.24
CA GLY A 54 -0.23 31.97 12.96
C GLY A 54 0.95 31.05 12.65
N SER A 55 1.77 30.71 13.65
CA SER A 55 2.92 29.83 13.44
C SER A 55 2.51 28.40 13.10
N PHE A 56 1.44 27.88 13.71
CA PHE A 56 0.88 26.58 13.34
C PHE A 56 0.35 26.56 11.91
N LEU A 57 -0.29 27.64 11.46
CA LEU A 57 -0.80 27.76 10.09
C LEU A 57 0.36 27.82 9.07
N ILE A 58 1.41 28.58 9.37
CA ILE A 58 2.65 28.63 8.58
C ILE A 58 3.31 27.26 8.53
N ALA A 59 3.46 26.60 9.68
CA ALA A 59 4.07 25.28 9.79
C ALA A 59 3.32 24.24 8.97
N TYR A 60 1.99 24.25 9.02
CA TYR A 60 1.15 23.38 8.21
C TYR A 60 1.41 23.56 6.71
N GLY A 61 1.43 24.82 6.23
CA GLY A 61 1.70 25.14 4.83
C GLY A 61 3.09 24.70 4.37
N ILE A 62 4.13 25.00 5.17
CA ILE A 62 5.51 24.59 4.88
C ILE A 62 5.63 23.07 4.85
N THR A 63 5.05 22.39 5.84
CA THR A 63 5.10 20.93 5.94
C THR A 63 4.43 20.27 4.74
N ALA A 64 3.27 20.76 4.30
CA ALA A 64 2.57 20.25 3.12
C ALA A 64 3.41 20.40 1.84
N LEU A 65 4.15 21.51 1.70
CA LEU A 65 5.05 21.71 0.57
C LEU A 65 6.25 20.77 0.61
N VAL A 66 6.90 20.66 1.78
CA VAL A 66 8.07 19.80 1.99
C VAL A 66 7.71 18.34 1.79
N GLU A 67 6.55 17.87 2.28
CA GLU A 67 6.08 16.51 2.07
C GLU A 67 5.96 16.18 0.57
N ARG A 68 5.36 17.08 -0.23
CA ARG A 68 5.23 16.89 -1.69
C ARG A 68 6.59 16.78 -2.39
N ILE A 69 7.58 17.53 -1.93
CA ILE A 69 8.94 17.50 -2.49
C ILE A 69 9.67 16.21 -2.06
N LEU A 70 9.60 15.87 -0.77
CA LEU A 70 10.27 14.71 -0.21
C LEU A 70 9.71 13.41 -0.79
N LYS A 71 8.39 13.27 -0.99
CA LYS A 71 7.79 12.09 -1.64
C LYS A 71 8.36 11.83 -3.04
N LYS A 72 8.73 12.90 -3.77
CA LYS A 72 9.32 12.78 -5.12
C LYS A 72 10.82 12.49 -5.09
N ARG A 73 11.55 12.98 -4.09
CA ARG A 73 13.02 12.92 -4.04
C ARG A 73 13.58 11.86 -3.09
N TRP A 74 12.78 11.38 -2.16
CA TRP A 74 13.20 10.43 -1.12
C TRP A 74 12.38 9.15 -1.21
N PRO A 75 12.76 8.22 -2.10
CA PRO A 75 12.12 6.92 -2.18
C PRO A 75 12.43 6.08 -0.93
N SER A 76 11.56 5.13 -0.61
CA SER A 76 11.75 4.15 0.48
C SER A 76 13.03 3.32 0.35
N GLY A 77 13.52 3.18 -0.89
CA GLY A 77 14.59 2.25 -1.27
C GLY A 77 14.11 0.79 -1.24
N ARG A 78 12.80 0.57 -1.10
CA ARG A 78 12.14 -0.72 -1.30
C ARG A 78 11.49 -0.73 -2.68
N GLU A 79 11.65 -1.83 -3.38
CA GLU A 79 11.19 -2.00 -4.75
C GLU A 79 10.75 -3.44 -5.00
N VAL A 80 9.80 -3.60 -5.90
CA VAL A 80 9.39 -4.89 -6.44
C VAL A 80 9.97 -5.01 -7.83
N GLN A 81 10.78 -6.03 -8.04
CA GLN A 81 11.39 -6.33 -9.32
C GLN A 81 10.72 -7.57 -9.90
N ILE A 82 10.34 -7.48 -11.17
CA ILE A 82 9.71 -8.55 -11.94
C ILE A 82 10.61 -8.82 -13.14
N ASP A 83 11.02 -10.07 -13.30
CA ASP A 83 11.82 -10.54 -14.42
C ASP A 83 11.31 -11.92 -14.88
N GLU A 84 12.01 -12.51 -15.86
CA GLU A 84 11.67 -13.84 -16.39
C GLU A 84 11.85 -14.96 -15.36
N ASN A 85 12.69 -14.74 -14.34
CA ASN A 85 12.96 -15.71 -13.28
C ASN A 85 11.94 -15.64 -12.14
N GLY A 86 11.14 -14.56 -12.06
CA GLY A 86 10.07 -14.43 -11.10
C GLY A 86 9.88 -13.01 -10.56
N VAL A 87 9.48 -12.93 -9.30
CA VAL A 87 9.20 -11.67 -8.61
C VAL A 87 9.99 -11.62 -7.32
N ARG A 88 10.72 -10.54 -7.12
CA ARG A 88 11.50 -10.32 -5.90
C ARG A 88 11.21 -8.95 -5.30
N MET A 89 11.23 -8.91 -3.99
CA MET A 89 11.12 -7.70 -3.22
C MET A 89 12.49 -7.36 -2.66
N VAL A 90 13.01 -6.20 -3.03
CA VAL A 90 14.36 -5.76 -2.70
C VAL A 90 14.28 -4.52 -1.84
N ARG A 91 15.16 -4.43 -0.85
CA ARG A 91 15.33 -3.23 -0.04
C ARG A 91 16.81 -2.86 0.00
N LYS A 92 17.17 -1.73 -0.60
CA LYS A 92 18.55 -1.22 -0.68
C LYS A 92 19.53 -2.28 -1.21
N GLY A 93 19.13 -3.02 -2.25
CA GLY A 93 19.94 -4.08 -2.87
C GLY A 93 19.86 -5.46 -2.20
N ALA A 94 19.30 -5.57 -0.99
CA ALA A 94 19.10 -6.87 -0.33
C ALA A 94 17.73 -7.46 -0.68
N VAL A 95 17.71 -8.71 -1.15
CA VAL A 95 16.47 -9.46 -1.41
C VAL A 95 15.82 -9.81 -0.08
N GLN A 96 14.58 -9.36 0.12
CA GLN A 96 13.78 -9.68 1.31
C GLN A 96 12.91 -10.91 1.09
N GLN A 97 12.28 -10.99 -0.08
CA GLN A 97 11.38 -12.07 -0.49
C GLN A 97 11.55 -12.32 -1.98
N GLU A 98 11.41 -13.57 -2.40
CA GLU A 98 11.55 -13.99 -3.80
C GLU A 98 10.57 -15.13 -4.06
N ILE A 99 9.87 -15.03 -5.18
CA ILE A 99 9.01 -16.07 -5.74
C ILE A 99 9.53 -16.37 -7.13
N ARG A 100 9.91 -17.63 -7.37
CA ARG A 100 10.51 -18.05 -8.64
C ARG A 100 9.46 -18.53 -9.61
N ALA A 101 9.63 -18.17 -10.89
CA ALA A 101 8.78 -18.61 -12.00
C ALA A 101 8.97 -20.09 -12.34
N ASN A 102 10.12 -20.68 -12.00
CA ASN A 102 10.43 -22.08 -12.28
C ASN A 102 9.75 -23.09 -11.34
N ALA A 103 9.07 -22.61 -10.29
CA ALA A 103 8.35 -23.43 -9.35
C ALA A 103 6.88 -22.98 -9.26
N PRO A 104 5.94 -23.88 -8.93
CA PRO A 104 4.54 -23.51 -8.83
C PRO A 104 4.31 -22.46 -7.74
N ALA A 105 3.70 -21.33 -8.09
CA ALA A 105 3.30 -20.28 -7.16
C ALA A 105 1.79 -20.04 -7.25
N ALA A 106 1.08 -19.97 -6.13
CA ALA A 106 -0.34 -19.63 -6.10
C ALA A 106 -0.50 -18.11 -6.11
N THR A 107 -1.41 -17.60 -6.94
CA THR A 107 -1.76 -16.18 -6.95
C THR A 107 -3.06 -16.01 -6.16
N LEU A 108 -3.02 -15.18 -5.12
CA LEU A 108 -4.14 -14.88 -4.25
C LEU A 108 -4.51 -13.42 -4.44
N MET A 109 -5.75 -13.13 -4.86
CA MET A 109 -6.22 -11.77 -5.11
C MET A 109 -7.46 -11.52 -4.28
N TRP A 110 -7.41 -10.51 -3.40
CA TRP A 110 -8.54 -10.20 -2.53
C TRP A 110 -8.72 -8.71 -2.31
N HIS A 111 -9.95 -8.35 -1.98
CA HIS A 111 -10.27 -6.96 -1.63
C HIS A 111 -11.20 -6.87 -0.43
N PHE A 112 -11.15 -5.73 0.26
CA PHE A 112 -12.12 -5.38 1.29
C PHE A 112 -12.22 -3.87 1.48
N GLN A 113 -13.33 -3.42 2.04
CA GLN A 113 -13.52 -2.01 2.35
C GLN A 113 -12.83 -1.64 3.66
N THR A 114 -12.02 -0.59 3.63
CA THR A 114 -11.31 -0.11 4.81
C THR A 114 -12.29 0.62 5.74
N LYS A 115 -12.16 0.35 7.04
CA LYS A 115 -12.65 1.25 8.09
C LYS A 115 -11.78 2.51 8.08
N ARG A 116 -12.36 3.67 8.39
CA ARG A 116 -11.66 4.97 8.40
C ARG A 116 -10.27 4.82 9.05
N ARG A 117 -9.22 5.13 8.29
CA ARG A 117 -7.83 5.21 8.77
C ARG A 117 -7.30 6.62 8.54
N SER A 118 -6.16 6.95 9.15
CA SER A 118 -5.58 8.31 9.11
C SER A 118 -5.29 8.81 7.68
N ARG A 119 -4.91 7.92 6.76
CA ARG A 119 -4.51 8.26 5.38
C ARG A 119 -5.51 7.84 4.29
N VAL A 120 -6.47 6.98 4.61
CA VAL A 120 -7.42 6.42 3.63
C VAL A 120 -8.85 6.74 4.08
N PRO A 121 -9.65 7.42 3.24
CA PRO A 121 -11.03 7.72 3.57
C PRO A 121 -11.86 6.45 3.82
N LYS A 122 -12.91 6.59 4.63
CA LYS A 122 -13.84 5.49 4.90
C LYS A 122 -14.47 4.99 3.60
N GLY A 123 -14.58 3.67 3.45
CA GLY A 123 -15.28 3.06 2.32
C GLY A 123 -14.40 2.84 1.09
N TRP A 124 -13.16 3.31 1.09
CA TRP A 124 -12.18 2.93 0.08
C TRP A 124 -11.90 1.43 0.14
N HIS A 125 -11.43 0.87 -0.96
CA HIS A 125 -11.11 -0.54 -1.09
C HIS A 125 -9.59 -0.73 -0.95
N VAL A 126 -9.17 -1.70 -0.15
CA VAL A 126 -7.84 -2.30 -0.27
C VAL A 126 -7.94 -3.38 -1.32
N LEU A 127 -7.06 -3.35 -2.32
CA LEU A 127 -6.88 -4.43 -3.28
C LEU A 127 -5.50 -5.00 -3.04
N ALA A 128 -5.41 -6.30 -2.87
CA ALA A 128 -4.16 -6.97 -2.57
C ALA A 128 -3.99 -8.19 -3.46
N CYS A 129 -2.75 -8.41 -3.87
CA CYS A 129 -2.31 -9.56 -4.61
C CYS A 129 -1.10 -10.16 -3.87
N ALA A 130 -1.15 -11.46 -3.58
CA ALA A 130 0.00 -12.18 -3.05
C ALA A 130 0.36 -13.34 -3.96
N LEU A 131 1.66 -13.53 -4.15
CA LEU A 131 2.20 -14.76 -4.67
C LEU A 131 2.64 -15.63 -3.49
N GLU A 132 2.15 -16.86 -3.44
CA GLU A 132 2.45 -17.85 -2.42
C GLU A 132 3.28 -18.99 -3.02
N GLN A 133 4.45 -19.27 -2.45
CA GLN A 133 5.33 -20.38 -2.82
C GLN A 133 6.08 -20.85 -1.58
N ASP A 134 6.04 -22.15 -1.29
CA ASP A 134 6.71 -22.77 -0.13
C ASP A 134 6.46 -22.01 1.19
N GLU A 135 5.19 -21.69 1.47
CA GLU A 135 4.74 -20.91 2.65
C GLU A 135 5.27 -19.46 2.71
N ARG A 136 5.95 -18.99 1.68
CA ARG A 136 6.39 -17.59 1.54
C ARG A 136 5.35 -16.80 0.78
N TYR A 137 5.10 -15.60 1.25
CA TYR A 137 4.16 -14.67 0.64
C TYR A 137 4.90 -13.42 0.19
N LEU A 138 4.81 -13.11 -1.10
CA LEU A 138 5.18 -11.79 -1.62
C LEU A 138 3.88 -11.05 -1.92
N SER A 139 3.54 -10.10 -1.05
CA SER A 139 2.27 -9.38 -1.11
C SER A 139 2.45 -7.92 -1.50
N VAL A 140 1.66 -7.50 -2.48
CA VAL A 140 1.57 -6.11 -2.92
C VAL A 140 0.12 -5.65 -2.81
N TYR A 141 -0.09 -4.37 -2.58
CA TYR A 141 -1.44 -3.83 -2.43
C TYR A 141 -1.53 -2.37 -2.82
N THR A 142 -2.76 -1.93 -3.08
CA THR A 142 -3.08 -0.53 -3.35
C THR A 142 -4.41 -0.14 -2.71
N PHE A 143 -4.71 1.15 -2.69
CA PHE A 143 -5.98 1.70 -2.24
C PHE A 143 -6.71 2.34 -3.40
N MET A 144 -7.99 2.01 -3.54
CA MET A 144 -8.85 2.60 -4.58
C MET A 144 -10.10 3.20 -3.95
N SER A 145 -10.53 4.34 -4.48
CA SER A 145 -11.85 4.87 -4.18
C SER A 145 -12.94 3.92 -4.73
N PRO A 146 -14.19 4.00 -4.22
CA PRO A 146 -15.28 3.17 -4.72
C PRO A 146 -15.55 3.31 -6.22
N ASN A 147 -15.33 4.50 -6.79
CA ASN A 147 -15.51 4.73 -8.22
C ASN A 147 -14.39 4.08 -9.03
N GLN A 148 -13.13 4.31 -8.63
CA GLN A 148 -11.97 3.66 -9.26
C GLN A 148 -12.07 2.14 -9.22
N PHE A 149 -12.56 1.55 -8.12
CA PHE A 149 -12.74 0.10 -8.02
C PHE A 149 -13.81 -0.43 -8.99
N LYS A 150 -14.89 0.32 -9.22
CA LYS A 150 -15.93 -0.07 -10.20
C LYS A 150 -15.40 -0.05 -11.62
N ASP A 151 -14.53 0.92 -11.93
CA ASP A 151 -13.96 1.11 -13.25
C ASP A 151 -12.68 0.28 -13.48
N PHE A 152 -12.23 -0.47 -12.47
CA PHE A 152 -11.00 -1.24 -12.53
C PHE A 152 -11.21 -2.54 -13.32
N GLU A 153 -10.46 -2.70 -14.42
CA GLU A 153 -10.59 -3.82 -15.37
C GLU A 153 -10.52 -5.19 -14.70
N HIS A 154 -9.67 -5.35 -13.69
CA HIS A 154 -9.48 -6.62 -13.00
C HIS A 154 -10.35 -6.79 -11.75
N ALA A 155 -11.31 -5.91 -11.48
CA ALA A 155 -12.11 -5.93 -10.24
C ALA A 155 -12.79 -7.29 -9.98
N ALA A 156 -13.27 -7.96 -11.04
CA ALA A 156 -13.92 -9.26 -10.96
C ALA A 156 -12.99 -10.38 -10.47
N ARG A 157 -11.67 -10.24 -10.60
CA ARG A 157 -10.67 -11.24 -10.17
C ARG A 157 -10.36 -11.18 -8.68
N PHE A 158 -10.81 -10.15 -7.98
CA PHE A 158 -10.54 -10.02 -6.55
C PHE A 158 -11.67 -10.63 -5.73
N THR A 159 -11.36 -11.66 -4.95
CA THR A 159 -12.32 -12.24 -4.02
C THR A 159 -12.55 -11.28 -2.85
N ARG A 160 -13.81 -11.01 -2.50
CA ARG A 160 -14.11 -10.21 -1.31
C ARG A 160 -13.71 -10.96 -0.06
N LEU A 161 -12.79 -10.39 0.72
CA LEU A 161 -12.37 -10.95 1.99
C LEU A 161 -13.47 -10.78 3.04
N GLN A 162 -13.91 -11.89 3.64
CA GLN A 162 -14.89 -11.90 4.72
C GLN A 162 -14.20 -11.75 6.08
N ALA A 163 -14.85 -11.03 7.00
CA ALA A 163 -14.34 -10.91 8.36
C ALA A 163 -14.39 -12.26 9.08
N ARG A 164 -13.32 -12.59 9.82
CA ARG A 164 -13.13 -13.87 10.53
C ARG A 164 -14.30 -14.28 11.42
N SER A 165 -15.04 -13.33 11.99
CA SER A 165 -16.22 -13.63 12.83
C SER A 165 -17.36 -14.26 12.02
N LYS A 166 -17.54 -13.88 10.76
CA LYS A 166 -18.63 -14.39 9.91
C LYS A 166 -18.34 -15.78 9.34
N THR A 167 -17.08 -16.16 9.27
CA THR A 167 -16.65 -17.47 8.76
C THR A 167 -16.96 -18.59 9.75
N ASN A 168 -16.92 -18.31 11.07
CA ASN A 168 -17.15 -19.32 12.11
C ASN A 168 -18.63 -19.64 12.37
N ASP A 169 -19.56 -18.78 11.97
CA ASP A 169 -21.00 -18.97 12.21
C ASP A 169 -21.67 -19.93 11.20
N ARG A 170 -21.00 -20.27 10.10
CA ARG A 170 -21.52 -21.22 9.07
C ARG A 170 -21.24 -22.68 9.44
N LYS A 171 -21.62 -23.11 10.64
CA LYS A 171 -21.41 -24.49 11.14
C LYS A 171 -22.35 -25.55 10.54
N GLY A 172 -23.08 -25.28 9.46
CA GLY A 172 -24.15 -26.16 8.98
C GLY A 172 -24.24 -26.44 7.48
N GLY A 173 -23.28 -26.01 6.65
CA GLY A 173 -23.40 -26.14 5.19
C GLY A 173 -22.56 -27.28 4.59
N GLY A 174 -23.02 -27.79 3.45
CA GLY A 174 -22.43 -28.93 2.73
C GLY A 174 -21.02 -28.70 2.17
N ARG A 175 -20.59 -29.60 1.28
CA ARG A 175 -19.21 -29.67 0.77
C ARG A 175 -18.69 -28.36 0.12
N ASP A 176 -19.57 -27.58 -0.52
CA ASP A 176 -19.21 -26.29 -1.12
C ASP A 176 -18.85 -25.23 -0.08
N ASP A 177 -19.48 -25.27 1.11
CA ASP A 177 -19.15 -24.37 2.21
C ASP A 177 -17.75 -24.65 2.78
N LEU A 178 -17.29 -25.91 2.72
CA LEU A 178 -15.94 -26.27 3.15
C LEU A 178 -14.86 -25.74 2.21
N LEU A 179 -15.09 -25.75 0.89
CA LEU A 179 -14.15 -25.20 -0.10
C LEU A 179 -14.03 -23.69 0.03
N LEU A 180 -15.17 -22.99 0.12
CA LEU A 180 -15.20 -21.54 0.34
C LEU A 180 -14.54 -21.15 1.67
N ALA A 181 -14.73 -21.96 2.72
CA ALA A 181 -14.05 -21.74 4.00
C ALA A 181 -12.52 -21.93 3.90
N GLY A 182 -12.07 -22.88 3.09
CA GLY A 182 -10.65 -23.11 2.80
C GLY A 182 -10.00 -21.94 2.06
N GLU A 183 -10.64 -21.45 0.99
CA GLU A 183 -10.19 -20.29 0.23
C GLU A 183 -10.09 -19.04 1.12
N GLN A 184 -11.16 -18.74 1.88
CA GLN A 184 -11.17 -17.59 2.79
C GLN A 184 -10.09 -17.69 3.87
N ARG A 185 -9.77 -18.90 4.38
CA ARG A 185 -8.65 -19.09 5.32
C ARG A 185 -7.32 -18.70 4.70
N ARG A 186 -7.04 -19.13 3.46
CA ARG A 186 -5.82 -18.79 2.74
C ARG A 186 -5.72 -17.29 2.48
N LEU A 187 -6.82 -16.65 2.07
CA LEU A 187 -6.86 -15.20 1.89
C LEU A 187 -6.65 -14.42 3.21
N LEU A 188 -7.20 -14.91 4.32
CA LEU A 188 -6.97 -14.32 5.64
C LEU A 188 -5.51 -14.46 6.10
N GLN A 189 -4.85 -15.57 5.78
CA GLN A 189 -3.42 -15.75 6.04
C GLN A 189 -2.59 -14.79 5.18
N ALA A 190 -2.88 -14.71 3.88
CA ALA A 190 -2.22 -13.75 2.98
C ALA A 190 -2.44 -12.29 3.41
N GLU A 191 -3.61 -11.95 3.94
CA GLU A 191 -3.89 -10.63 4.51
C GLU A 191 -3.07 -10.34 5.77
N ASN A 192 -2.85 -11.34 6.62
CA ASN A 192 -1.98 -11.19 7.78
C ASN A 192 -0.52 -10.94 7.34
N GLU A 193 -0.04 -11.67 6.34
CA GLU A 193 1.29 -11.45 5.76
C GLU A 193 1.41 -10.06 5.13
N ARG A 194 0.39 -9.61 4.39
CA ARG A 194 0.31 -8.25 3.83
C ARG A 194 0.40 -7.18 4.91
N TRP A 195 -0.17 -7.40 6.09
CA TRP A 195 -0.06 -6.44 7.19
C TRP A 195 1.39 -6.30 7.70
N GLN A 196 2.16 -7.37 7.68
CA GLN A 196 3.54 -7.40 8.20
C GLN A 196 4.57 -6.95 7.15
N THR A 197 4.43 -7.48 5.94
CA THR A 197 5.44 -7.36 4.87
C THR A 197 4.86 -6.89 3.54
N GLY A 198 3.60 -6.47 3.50
CA GLY A 198 3.00 -5.95 2.26
C GLY A 198 3.74 -4.71 1.74
N ALA A 199 3.85 -4.62 0.43
CA ALA A 199 4.39 -3.46 -0.26
C ALA A 199 3.25 -2.64 -0.90
N GLU A 200 3.17 -1.36 -0.54
CA GLU A 200 2.16 -0.46 -1.09
C GLU A 200 2.59 0.10 -2.45
N MET A 201 1.70 0.03 -3.43
CA MET A 201 1.88 0.58 -4.78
C MET A 201 0.84 1.66 -5.09
N THR A 202 1.19 2.54 -6.03
CA THR A 202 0.21 3.40 -6.68
C THR A 202 -0.76 2.54 -7.52
N ILE A 203 -1.90 3.10 -7.90
CA ILE A 203 -2.89 2.36 -8.71
C ILE A 203 -2.30 1.96 -10.06
N ASP A 204 -1.61 2.90 -10.72
CA ASP A 204 -1.00 2.67 -12.04
C ASP A 204 0.10 1.61 -11.96
N ASP A 205 0.96 1.69 -10.93
CA ASP A 205 2.01 0.70 -10.68
C ASP A 205 1.44 -0.69 -10.34
N PHE A 206 0.33 -0.72 -9.60
CA PHE A 206 -0.35 -1.96 -9.26
C PHE A 206 -0.97 -2.63 -10.49
N GLN A 207 -1.60 -1.87 -11.39
CA GLN A 207 -2.10 -2.41 -12.66
C GLN A 207 -0.95 -2.95 -13.52
N ALA A 208 0.10 -2.15 -13.67
CA ALA A 208 1.33 -2.54 -14.31
C ALA A 208 1.97 -3.82 -13.75
N TYR A 209 1.91 -3.99 -12.43
CA TYR A 209 2.37 -5.19 -11.74
C TYR A 209 1.52 -6.40 -12.12
N LEU A 210 0.18 -6.28 -12.14
CA LEU A 210 -0.73 -7.36 -12.55
C LEU A 210 -0.53 -7.77 -14.01
N ASP A 211 -0.34 -6.79 -14.90
CA ASP A 211 -0.05 -7.05 -16.32
C ASP A 211 1.25 -7.84 -16.48
N ALA A 212 2.29 -7.45 -15.75
CA ALA A 212 3.57 -8.15 -15.75
C ALA A 212 3.45 -9.57 -15.15
N LEU A 213 2.68 -9.75 -14.08
CA LEU A 213 2.39 -11.08 -13.52
C LEU A 213 1.70 -12.00 -14.53
N ALA A 214 0.80 -11.46 -15.35
CA ALA A 214 0.10 -12.24 -16.37
C ALA A 214 1.06 -12.87 -17.40
N LEU A 215 2.18 -12.17 -17.67
CA LEU A 215 3.22 -12.63 -18.58
C LEU A 215 4.12 -13.69 -17.93
N VAL A 216 4.50 -13.50 -16.66
CA VAL A 216 5.42 -14.40 -15.95
C VAL A 216 4.72 -15.66 -15.43
N PHE A 217 3.46 -15.57 -15.00
CA PHE A 217 2.67 -16.68 -14.46
C PHE A 217 1.37 -16.93 -15.27
N PRO A 218 1.45 -17.24 -16.58
CA PRO A 218 0.31 -17.22 -17.50
C PRO A 218 -0.73 -18.31 -17.23
N GLN A 219 -0.32 -19.47 -16.72
CA GLN A 219 -1.23 -20.60 -16.46
C GLN A 219 -2.19 -20.30 -15.31
N ARG A 220 -1.76 -19.51 -14.33
CA ARG A 220 -2.49 -19.31 -13.07
C ARG A 220 -3.41 -18.09 -13.07
N MET A 221 -3.17 -17.13 -13.97
CA MET A 221 -4.02 -15.96 -14.19
C MET A 221 -5.25 -16.26 -15.08
N ARG A 222 -5.32 -17.43 -15.72
CA ARG A 222 -6.44 -17.84 -16.61
C ARG A 222 -7.47 -18.76 -15.96
N GLU A 223 -7.14 -19.42 -14.86
CA GLU A 223 -8.01 -20.43 -14.21
C GLU A 223 -9.11 -19.82 -13.31
N TRP A 224 -9.44 -18.54 -13.50
CA TRP A 224 -10.42 -17.80 -12.69
C TRP A 224 -11.39 -17.02 -13.57
#